data_AF-A0A1H4BJS3-F1
#
_entry.id   AF-A0A1H4BJS3-F1
#
_cell.length_a   1.000
_cell.length_b   1.000
_cell.length_c   1.000
_cell.angle_alpha   90.00
_cell.angle_beta   90.00
_cell.angle_gamma   90.00
#
_symmetry.space_group_name_H-M   'P 1'
#
loop_
_entity.id
_entity.type
_entity.pdbx_description
1 polymer ?
#
loop_
_entity_poly.entity_id
_entity_poly.type
_entity_poly.pdbx_seq_one_letter_code
_entity_poly.pdbx_strand_id
1 'polypeptide(L)'
;MKMMMTAETRAGLHRDSVECIEIYRIKINKIVELWNNVPNSLDDLLNIDLFISMKLCDLFVLIKQYTQADQRWEGICIAGQIYTKMNESLKKLIGFNEKGNSNSYWIKVMGAYAQNDPVLYPEYINIKKELIEYAQDKSIQNYIKLIRNTDVHGDENLDSFTLFKILKEIDIDYTFRLFVEWGKLLRRTSFFVSDCYQKKFEKLK
;
A
#
# COMPACT_ATOMS: atom_id res chain seq x y z
N MET A 1 -13.64 -24.49 8.86
CA MET A 1 -13.31 -24.95 7.49
C MET A 1 -12.75 -23.75 6.74
N LYS A 2 -11.44 -23.69 6.46
CA LYS A 2 -10.86 -22.62 5.63
C LYS A 2 -11.42 -22.79 4.22
N MET A 3 -12.23 -21.83 3.75
CA MET A 3 -12.68 -21.82 2.36
C MET A 3 -11.45 -21.59 1.48
N MET A 4 -10.96 -22.64 0.82
CA MET A 4 -10.00 -22.48 -0.27
C MET A 4 -10.68 -21.73 -1.41
N MET A 5 -9.96 -20.76 -1.98
CA MET A 5 -10.38 -20.03 -3.17
C MET A 5 -10.62 -20.99 -4.34
N THR A 6 -11.76 -20.87 -5.02
CA THR A 6 -12.06 -21.73 -6.17
C THR A 6 -11.14 -21.42 -7.34
N ALA A 7 -10.97 -22.38 -8.26
CA ALA A 7 -10.17 -22.18 -9.48
C ALA A 7 -10.71 -21.01 -10.33
N GLU A 8 -12.03 -20.83 -10.37
CA GLU A 8 -12.69 -19.73 -11.08
C GLU A 8 -12.37 -18.38 -10.44
N THR A 9 -12.52 -18.25 -9.12
CA THR A 9 -12.16 -17.01 -8.40
C THR A 9 -10.68 -16.68 -8.59
N ARG A 10 -9.81 -17.70 -8.57
CA ARG A 10 -8.38 -17.55 -8.80
C ARG A 10 -8.07 -17.02 -10.20
N ALA A 11 -8.71 -17.56 -11.23
CA ALA A 11 -8.55 -17.12 -12.61
C ALA A 11 -9.09 -15.71 -12.85
N GLY A 12 -10.22 -15.36 -12.21
CA GLY A 12 -10.76 -14.00 -12.22
C GLY A 12 -9.79 -12.98 -11.62
N LEU A 13 -9.35 -13.21 -10.39
CA LEU A 13 -8.37 -12.34 -9.72
C LEU A 13 -7.05 -12.21 -10.50
N HIS A 14 -6.60 -13.28 -11.14
CA HIS A 14 -5.41 -13.23 -11.99
C HIS A 14 -5.60 -12.24 -13.14
N ARG A 15 -6.70 -12.38 -13.88
CA ARG A 15 -7.03 -11.50 -15.01
C ARG A 15 -7.15 -10.04 -14.57
N ASP A 16 -7.91 -9.80 -13.51
CA ASP A 16 -8.15 -8.44 -12.99
C ASP A 16 -6.84 -7.80 -12.53
N SER A 17 -5.95 -8.58 -11.91
CA SER A 17 -4.63 -8.09 -11.48
C SER A 17 -3.76 -7.66 -12.66
N VAL A 18 -3.78 -8.41 -13.77
CA VAL A 18 -3.03 -8.06 -14.99
C VAL A 18 -3.58 -6.79 -15.62
N GLU A 19 -4.91 -6.65 -15.70
CA GLU A 19 -5.54 -5.44 -16.22
C GLU A 19 -5.20 -4.21 -15.36
N CYS A 20 -5.27 -4.36 -14.04
CA CYS A 20 -4.95 -3.27 -13.12
C CYS A 20 -3.47 -2.86 -13.18
N ILE A 21 -2.53 -3.81 -13.35
CA ILE A 21 -1.11 -3.49 -13.58
C ILE A 21 -0.97 -2.57 -14.80
N GLU A 22 -1.67 -2.88 -15.89
CA GLU A 22 -1.60 -2.08 -17.11
C GLU A 22 -2.22 -0.69 -16.94
N ILE A 23 -3.37 -0.58 -16.25
CA ILE A 23 -3.99 0.71 -15.91
C ILE A 23 -3.02 1.59 -15.12
N TYR A 24 -2.37 1.05 -14.08
CA TYR A 24 -1.44 1.83 -13.27
C TYR A 24 -0.13 2.12 -14.00
N ARG A 25 0.36 1.24 -14.90
CA ARG A 25 1.49 1.53 -15.79
C ARG A 25 1.21 2.74 -16.67
N ILE A 26 0.05 2.78 -17.32
CA ILE A 26 -0.36 3.92 -18.16
C ILE A 26 -0.47 5.19 -17.31
N LYS A 27 -1.06 5.10 -16.11
CA LYS A 27 -1.16 6.25 -15.19
C LYS A 27 0.21 6.78 -14.79
N ILE A 28 1.15 5.90 -14.42
CA ILE A 28 2.52 6.27 -14.03
C ILE A 28 3.20 7.02 -15.17
N ASN A 29 3.11 6.52 -16.41
CA ASN A 29 3.70 7.22 -17.56
C ASN A 29 3.13 8.63 -17.74
N LYS A 30 1.81 8.79 -17.60
CA LYS A 30 1.17 10.12 -17.67
C LYS A 30 1.67 11.06 -16.57
N ILE A 31 1.86 10.57 -15.34
CA ILE A 31 2.39 11.40 -14.24
C ILE A 31 3.81 11.87 -14.56
N VAL A 32 4.66 10.98 -15.08
CA VAL A 32 6.04 11.30 -15.47
C VAL A 32 6.08 12.32 -16.62
N GLU A 33 5.20 12.16 -17.62
CA GLU A 33 5.06 13.12 -18.71
C GLU A 33 4.58 14.49 -18.22
N LEU A 34 3.59 14.52 -17.30
CA LEU A 34 3.09 15.75 -16.71
C LEU A 34 4.15 16.49 -15.91
N TRP A 35 5.06 15.77 -15.25
CA TRP A 35 6.09 16.37 -14.39
C TRP A 35 6.93 17.42 -15.11
N ASN A 36 7.25 17.19 -16.38
CA ASN A 36 8.06 18.11 -17.18
C ASN A 36 7.26 19.33 -17.69
N ASN A 37 5.93 19.33 -17.53
CA ASN A 37 5.01 20.25 -18.21
C ASN A 37 4.12 21.05 -17.25
N VAL A 38 4.26 20.89 -15.93
CA VAL A 38 3.47 21.61 -14.93
C VAL A 38 4.34 22.45 -13.99
N PRO A 39 3.79 23.49 -13.33
CA PRO A 39 4.55 24.29 -12.38
C PRO A 39 5.05 23.46 -11.19
N ASN A 40 6.25 23.76 -10.70
CA ASN A 40 6.87 23.13 -9.52
C ASN A 40 5.98 23.16 -8.25
N SER A 41 5.00 24.06 -8.19
CA SER A 41 4.01 24.09 -7.10
C SER A 41 3.12 22.83 -7.03
N LEU A 42 3.17 21.95 -8.03
CA LEU A 42 2.49 20.65 -8.07
C LEU A 42 3.41 19.46 -7.78
N ASP A 43 4.72 19.68 -7.59
CA ASP A 43 5.70 18.60 -7.42
C ASP A 43 5.34 17.65 -6.27
N ASP A 44 4.88 18.16 -5.14
CA ASP A 44 4.48 17.33 -4.00
C ASP A 44 3.25 16.46 -4.31
N LEU A 45 2.31 16.98 -5.12
CA LEU A 45 1.11 16.25 -5.52
C LEU A 45 1.44 15.18 -6.58
N LEU A 46 2.38 15.46 -7.49
CA LEU A 46 2.91 14.50 -8.45
C LEU A 46 3.71 13.40 -7.76
N ASN A 47 4.53 13.75 -6.77
CA ASN A 47 5.28 12.81 -5.95
C ASN A 47 4.37 11.80 -5.25
N ILE A 48 3.30 12.27 -4.60
CA ILE A 48 2.39 11.35 -3.92
C ILE A 48 1.57 10.50 -4.91
N ASP A 49 1.14 11.07 -6.03
CA ASP A 49 0.38 10.31 -7.03
C ASP A 49 1.23 9.20 -7.65
N LEU A 50 2.48 9.52 -7.99
CA LEU A 50 3.44 8.55 -8.50
C LEU A 50 3.68 7.44 -7.47
N PHE A 51 3.93 7.83 -6.21
CA PHE A 51 4.15 6.89 -5.13
C PHE A 51 2.98 5.92 -4.92
N ILE A 52 1.76 6.45 -4.80
CA ILE A 52 0.56 5.63 -4.60
C ILE A 52 0.30 4.74 -5.82
N SER A 53 0.48 5.27 -7.03
CA SER A 53 0.31 4.50 -8.27
C SER A 53 1.30 3.34 -8.36
N MET A 54 2.57 3.57 -7.98
CA MET A 54 3.57 2.51 -7.89
C MET A 54 3.20 1.47 -6.82
N LYS A 55 2.70 1.88 -5.65
CA LYS A 55 2.30 0.93 -4.59
C LYS A 55 1.06 0.11 -4.95
N LEU A 56 0.15 0.68 -5.72
CA LEU A 56 -0.98 -0.07 -6.28
C LEU A 56 -0.51 -1.06 -7.34
N CYS A 57 0.45 -0.67 -8.19
CA CYS A 57 1.08 -1.60 -9.14
C CYS A 57 1.78 -2.77 -8.43
N ASP A 58 2.62 -2.49 -7.42
CA ASP A 58 3.24 -3.51 -6.54
C ASP A 58 2.16 -4.46 -5.99
N LEU A 59 1.01 -3.90 -5.58
CA LEU A 59 -0.07 -4.68 -5.00
C LEU A 59 -0.68 -5.67 -6.00
N PHE A 60 -0.97 -5.22 -7.21
CA PHE A 60 -1.53 -6.10 -8.23
C PHE A 60 -0.52 -7.16 -8.71
N VAL A 61 0.78 -6.85 -8.70
CA VAL A 61 1.83 -7.86 -8.94
C VAL A 61 1.80 -8.96 -7.87
N LEU A 62 1.64 -8.61 -6.59
CA LEU A 62 1.55 -9.60 -5.52
C LEU A 62 0.25 -10.43 -5.60
N ILE A 63 -0.87 -9.83 -5.99
CA ILE A 63 -2.11 -10.58 -6.26
C ILE A 63 -1.90 -11.55 -7.42
N LYS A 64 -1.28 -11.10 -8.52
CA LYS A 64 -0.95 -11.95 -9.66
C LYS A 64 -0.11 -13.15 -9.23
N GLN A 65 0.98 -12.92 -8.49
CA GLN A 65 1.85 -13.99 -7.99
C GLN A 65 1.08 -14.95 -7.09
N TYR A 66 0.24 -14.45 -6.19
CA TYR A 66 -0.58 -15.29 -5.32
C TYR A 66 -1.54 -16.19 -6.09
N THR A 67 -2.18 -15.66 -7.12
CA THR A 67 -3.05 -16.46 -7.98
C THR A 67 -2.31 -17.53 -8.77
N GLN A 68 -0.98 -17.48 -8.83
CA GLN A 68 -0.15 -18.48 -9.49
C GLN A 68 0.57 -19.44 -8.52
N ALA A 69 0.63 -19.11 -7.22
CA ALA A 69 1.33 -19.91 -6.22
C ALA A 69 0.74 -21.32 -6.05
N ASP A 70 1.50 -22.36 -6.35
CA ASP A 70 1.06 -23.75 -6.20
C ASP A 70 1.63 -24.42 -4.93
N GLN A 71 2.71 -23.85 -4.36
CA GLN A 71 3.30 -24.31 -3.11
C GLN A 71 2.99 -23.37 -1.94
N ARG A 72 2.89 -23.95 -0.73
CA ARG A 72 2.74 -23.16 0.51
C ARG A 72 3.88 -22.15 0.70
N TRP A 73 5.11 -22.52 0.35
CA TRP A 73 6.30 -21.67 0.53
C TRP A 73 6.27 -20.42 -0.36
N GLU A 74 5.69 -20.51 -1.56
CA GLU A 74 5.46 -19.35 -2.42
C GLU A 74 4.47 -18.40 -1.74
N GLY A 75 3.37 -18.92 -1.20
CA GLY A 75 2.40 -18.12 -0.45
C GLY A 75 3.00 -17.45 0.80
N ILE A 76 3.91 -18.13 1.51
CA ILE A 76 4.66 -17.55 2.64
C ILE A 76 5.55 -16.40 2.17
N CYS A 77 6.30 -16.60 1.08
CA CYS A 77 7.16 -15.57 0.51
C CYS A 77 6.34 -14.33 0.11
N ILE A 78 5.21 -14.54 -0.57
CA ILE A 78 4.32 -13.44 -0.98
C ILE A 78 3.70 -12.74 0.25
N ALA A 79 3.32 -13.49 1.29
CA ALA A 79 2.82 -12.89 2.55
C ALA A 79 3.88 -11.99 3.21
N GLY A 80 5.15 -12.39 3.22
CA GLY A 80 6.25 -11.54 3.69
C GLY A 80 6.40 -10.26 2.86
N GLN A 81 6.28 -10.36 1.54
CA GLN A 81 6.30 -9.19 0.65
C GLN A 81 5.12 -8.25 0.92
N ILE A 82 3.91 -8.78 1.19
CA ILE A 82 2.74 -7.97 1.56
C ILE A 82 3.04 -7.09 2.77
N TYR A 83 3.53 -7.67 3.87
CA TYR A 83 3.85 -6.91 5.09
C TYR A 83 4.94 -5.86 4.83
N THR A 84 5.94 -6.20 4.02
CA THR A 84 7.01 -5.27 3.64
C THR A 84 6.46 -4.08 2.87
N LYS A 85 5.63 -4.31 1.84
CA LYS A 85 5.02 -3.23 1.05
C LYS A 85 4.07 -2.37 1.87
N MET A 86 3.25 -2.98 2.74
CA MET A 86 2.40 -2.25 3.69
C MET A 86 3.23 -1.32 4.58
N ASN A 87 4.30 -1.85 5.18
CA ASN A 87 5.19 -1.08 6.05
C ASN A 87 5.86 0.11 5.34
N GLU A 88 6.40 -0.11 4.13
CA GLU A 88 6.99 0.96 3.32
C GLU A 88 5.98 2.06 3.01
N SER A 89 4.76 1.67 2.63
CA SER A 89 3.68 2.62 2.33
C SER A 89 3.21 3.41 3.55
N LEU A 90 3.02 2.75 4.69
CA LEU A 90 2.68 3.42 5.95
C LEU A 90 3.75 4.43 6.36
N LYS A 91 5.04 4.02 6.37
CA LYS A 91 6.14 4.91 6.74
C LYS A 91 6.21 6.16 5.88
N LYS A 92 5.98 6.03 4.57
CA LYS A 92 5.98 7.19 3.66
C LYS A 92 4.78 8.10 3.90
N LEU A 93 3.58 7.54 4.10
CA LEU A 93 2.34 8.32 4.20
C LEU A 93 2.21 9.02 5.57
N ILE A 94 2.39 8.29 6.66
CA ILE A 94 2.13 8.79 8.02
C ILE A 94 3.39 8.97 8.88
N GLY A 95 4.56 8.50 8.43
CA GLY A 95 5.82 8.57 9.18
C GLY A 95 6.05 7.41 10.16
N PHE A 96 7.13 7.47 10.94
CA PHE A 96 7.38 6.53 12.04
C PHE A 96 6.52 6.89 13.25
N ASN A 97 5.96 5.86 13.88
CA ASN A 97 4.94 5.91 14.92
C ASN A 97 5.50 6.33 16.29
N GLU A 98 6.22 7.44 16.33
CA GLU A 98 6.67 8.09 17.56
C GLU A 98 6.03 9.49 17.62
N LYS A 99 4.95 9.58 18.39
CA LYS A 99 4.34 10.80 18.97
C LYS A 99 4.24 12.01 18.02
N GLY A 100 3.05 12.19 17.42
CA GLY A 100 2.63 13.50 16.89
C GLY A 100 3.48 14.01 15.74
N ASN A 101 3.81 13.13 14.79
CA ASN A 101 4.83 13.43 13.79
C ASN A 101 4.35 14.48 12.78
N SER A 102 4.79 15.73 13.00
CA SER A 102 4.63 16.87 12.10
C SER A 102 5.23 16.64 10.71
N ASN A 103 5.99 15.55 10.51
CA ASN A 103 6.65 15.17 9.26
C ASN A 103 5.88 14.19 8.37
N SER A 104 4.66 13.78 8.73
CA SER A 104 3.92 12.87 7.84
C SER A 104 3.62 13.52 6.50
N TYR A 105 3.90 12.81 5.39
CA TYR A 105 3.68 13.34 4.05
C TYR A 105 2.17 13.57 3.78
N TRP A 106 1.30 12.71 4.33
CA TRP A 106 -0.15 12.88 4.29
C TRP A 106 -0.59 14.20 4.95
N ILE A 107 -0.12 14.50 6.16
CA ILE A 107 -0.48 15.76 6.84
C ILE A 107 0.14 16.96 6.14
N LYS A 108 1.41 16.90 5.74
CA LYS A 108 2.13 18.03 5.14
C LYS A 108 1.60 18.41 3.77
N VAL A 109 1.44 17.42 2.89
CA VAL A 109 1.07 17.65 1.50
C VAL A 109 -0.44 17.64 1.37
N MET A 110 -1.09 16.52 1.70
CA MET A 110 -2.53 16.39 1.47
C MET A 110 -3.36 17.26 2.40
N GLY A 111 -2.89 17.49 3.63
CA GLY A 111 -3.51 18.45 4.54
C GLY A 111 -3.59 19.86 3.94
N ALA A 112 -2.54 20.34 3.27
CA ALA A 112 -2.55 21.67 2.66
C ALA A 112 -3.61 21.81 1.55
N TYR A 113 -3.91 20.73 0.82
CA TYR A 113 -4.96 20.71 -0.20
C TYR A 113 -6.37 20.57 0.37
N ALA A 114 -6.51 19.90 1.52
CA ALA A 114 -7.81 19.53 2.09
C ALA A 114 -8.32 20.46 3.19
N GLN A 115 -7.44 21.07 3.99
CA GLN A 115 -7.77 21.68 5.29
C GLN A 115 -8.82 22.80 5.22
N ASN A 116 -8.91 23.50 4.09
CA ASN A 116 -9.85 24.61 3.88
C ASN A 116 -10.94 24.28 2.86
N ASP A 117 -11.03 23.02 2.41
CA ASP A 117 -12.03 22.58 1.43
C ASP A 117 -13.10 21.72 2.13
N PRO A 118 -14.36 22.17 2.21
CA PRO A 118 -15.41 21.48 2.95
C PRO A 118 -15.80 20.13 2.32
N VAL A 119 -15.46 19.89 1.04
CA VAL A 119 -15.73 18.63 0.35
C VAL A 119 -14.58 17.64 0.56
N LEU A 120 -13.33 18.10 0.48
CA LEU A 120 -12.16 17.23 0.62
C LEU A 120 -11.81 16.92 2.08
N TYR A 121 -12.06 17.84 3.00
CA TYR A 121 -11.62 17.71 4.39
C TYR A 121 -12.15 16.44 5.11
N PRO A 122 -13.44 16.06 4.98
CA PRO A 122 -13.95 14.84 5.62
C PRO A 122 -13.21 13.58 5.17
N GLU A 123 -12.98 13.41 3.87
CA GLU A 123 -12.30 12.21 3.35
C GLU A 123 -10.81 12.21 3.72
N TYR A 124 -10.16 13.37 3.74
CA TYR A 124 -8.80 13.51 4.26
C TYR A 124 -8.66 13.00 5.70
N ILE A 125 -9.61 13.36 6.58
CA ILE A 125 -9.63 12.91 7.99
C ILE A 125 -9.89 11.40 8.09
N ASN A 126 -10.82 10.87 7.29
CA ASN A 126 -11.13 9.44 7.28
C ASN A 126 -9.92 8.60 6.86
N ILE A 127 -9.29 8.93 5.73
CA ILE A 127 -8.09 8.24 5.25
C ILE A 127 -6.97 8.33 6.29
N LYS A 128 -6.76 9.53 6.88
CA LYS A 128 -5.75 9.72 7.93
C LYS A 128 -6.00 8.79 9.12
N LYS A 129 -7.25 8.68 9.57
CA LYS A 129 -7.62 7.84 10.71
C LYS A 129 -7.32 6.37 10.41
N GLU A 130 -7.76 5.86 9.27
CA GLU A 130 -7.51 4.46 8.86
C GLU A 130 -6.02 4.17 8.74
N LEU A 131 -5.23 5.07 8.13
CA LEU A 131 -3.77 4.93 8.06
C LEU A 131 -3.14 4.81 9.46
N ILE A 132 -3.58 5.61 10.42
CA ILE A 132 -3.11 5.56 11.81
C ILE A 132 -3.51 4.24 12.49
N GLU A 133 -4.73 3.76 12.27
CA GLU A 133 -5.19 2.47 12.81
C GLU A 133 -4.29 1.32 12.34
N TYR A 134 -3.97 1.24 11.04
CA TYR A 134 -3.00 0.27 10.50
C TYR A 134 -1.61 0.39 11.12
N ALA A 135 -1.16 1.62 11.38
CA ALA A 135 0.13 1.89 12.00
C ALA A 135 0.21 1.40 13.45
N GLN A 136 -0.90 1.52 14.17
CA GLN A 136 -1.00 1.22 15.59
C GLN A 136 -1.46 -0.22 15.87
N ASP A 137 -1.93 -0.94 14.84
CA ASP A 137 -2.32 -2.34 14.97
C ASP A 137 -1.13 -3.21 15.37
N LYS A 138 -1.14 -3.65 16.63
CA LYS A 138 -0.07 -4.47 17.21
C LYS A 138 0.12 -5.78 16.46
N SER A 139 -0.94 -6.38 15.92
CA SER A 139 -0.83 -7.65 15.20
C SER A 139 -0.02 -7.46 13.91
N ILE A 140 -0.35 -6.41 13.14
CA ILE A 140 0.35 -6.06 11.91
C ILE A 140 1.80 -5.67 12.21
N GLN A 141 2.03 -4.82 13.21
CA GLN A 141 3.38 -4.36 13.57
C GLN A 141 4.26 -5.51 14.07
N ASN A 142 3.71 -6.47 14.81
CA ASN A 142 4.44 -7.66 15.23
C ASN A 142 4.87 -8.52 14.03
N TYR A 143 3.99 -8.71 13.04
CA TYR A 143 4.33 -9.42 11.81
C TYR A 143 5.37 -8.67 10.97
N ILE A 144 5.24 -7.36 10.82
CA ILE A 144 6.26 -6.53 10.13
C ILE A 144 7.61 -6.68 10.82
N LYS A 145 7.66 -6.64 12.16
CA LYS A 145 8.89 -6.80 12.92
C LYS A 145 9.49 -8.20 12.72
N LEU A 146 8.65 -9.23 12.72
CA LEU A 146 9.04 -10.62 12.46
C LEU A 146 9.70 -10.76 11.09
N ILE A 147 9.01 -10.34 10.01
CA ILE A 147 9.51 -10.40 8.63
C ILE A 147 10.81 -9.61 8.48
N ARG A 148 10.91 -8.41 9.07
CA ARG A 148 12.16 -7.62 9.01
C ARG A 148 13.32 -8.34 9.71
N ASN A 149 13.06 -8.97 10.85
CA ASN A 149 14.09 -9.70 11.57
C ASN A 149 14.56 -10.95 10.82
N THR A 150 13.64 -11.65 10.12
CA THR A 150 13.98 -12.83 9.32
C THR A 150 14.66 -12.48 8.00
N ASP A 151 14.17 -11.47 7.27
CA ASP A 151 14.56 -11.23 5.88
C ASP A 151 15.73 -10.24 5.74
N VAL A 152 15.87 -9.30 6.69
CA VAL A 152 16.81 -8.17 6.56
C VAL A 152 17.99 -8.29 7.52
N HIS A 153 17.74 -8.72 8.75
CA HIS A 153 18.77 -8.69 9.79
C HIS A 153 19.50 -10.01 9.97
N GLY A 154 19.05 -11.11 9.35
CA GLY A 154 19.70 -12.41 9.42
C GLY A 154 20.14 -12.70 10.85
N ASP A 155 19.19 -12.70 11.79
CA ASP A 155 19.49 -12.78 13.21
C ASP A 155 20.41 -13.99 13.45
N GLU A 156 21.64 -13.74 13.93
CA GLU A 156 22.70 -14.75 14.05
C GLU A 156 22.29 -15.92 14.96
N ASN A 157 21.24 -15.73 15.76
CA ASN A 157 20.64 -16.74 16.64
C ASN A 157 19.43 -17.47 16.04
N LEU A 158 19.01 -17.12 14.82
CA LEU A 158 17.87 -17.73 14.16
C LEU A 158 18.32 -18.96 13.37
N ASP A 159 18.34 -20.10 14.05
CA ASP A 159 18.60 -21.37 13.39
C ASP A 159 17.49 -21.72 12.36
N SER A 160 17.81 -22.54 11.37
CA SER A 160 16.89 -22.89 10.28
C SER A 160 15.59 -23.55 10.77
N PHE A 161 15.60 -24.23 11.91
CA PHE A 161 14.43 -24.88 12.48
C PHE A 161 13.50 -23.87 13.17
N THR A 162 14.06 -22.86 13.85
CA THR A 162 13.32 -21.73 14.40
C THR A 162 12.67 -20.90 13.29
N LEU A 163 13.41 -20.61 12.21
CA LEU A 163 12.85 -19.97 11.02
C LEU A 163 11.70 -20.79 10.42
N PHE A 164 11.89 -22.10 10.25
CA PHE A 164 10.85 -23.00 9.74
C PHE A 164 9.58 -22.97 10.60
N LYS A 165 9.71 -23.01 11.93
CA LYS A 165 8.55 -22.91 12.86
C LYS A 165 7.78 -21.62 12.66
N ILE A 166 8.49 -20.50 12.59
CA ILE A 166 7.90 -19.17 12.37
C ILE A 166 7.14 -19.13 11.04
N LEU A 167 7.80 -19.51 9.95
CA LEU A 167 7.23 -19.44 8.61
C LEU A 167 6.04 -20.38 8.43
N LYS A 168 6.08 -21.56 9.06
CA LYS A 168 4.98 -22.53 9.03
C LYS A 168 3.69 -21.96 9.63
N GLU A 169 3.77 -21.12 10.67
CA GLU A 169 2.62 -20.58 11.39
C GLU A 169 1.97 -19.37 10.68
N ILE A 170 2.55 -18.86 9.59
CA ILE A 170 1.99 -17.72 8.85
C ILE A 170 0.61 -18.08 8.27
N ASP A 171 -0.39 -17.27 8.64
CA ASP A 171 -1.74 -17.35 8.09
C ASP A 171 -1.86 -16.53 6.79
N ILE A 172 -1.46 -17.18 5.68
CA ILE A 172 -1.49 -16.62 4.33
C ILE A 172 -2.87 -16.01 4.01
N ASP A 173 -3.97 -16.70 4.33
CA ASP A 173 -5.32 -16.24 3.99
C ASP A 173 -5.68 -14.94 4.74
N TYR A 174 -5.28 -14.85 6.01
CA TYR A 174 -5.46 -13.62 6.78
C TYR A 174 -4.62 -12.48 6.20
N THR A 175 -3.36 -12.74 5.87
CA THR A 175 -2.48 -11.74 5.25
C THR A 175 -3.05 -11.23 3.93
N PHE A 176 -3.62 -12.09 3.09
CA PHE A 176 -4.27 -11.67 1.85
C PHE A 176 -5.53 -10.83 2.08
N ARG A 177 -6.38 -11.20 3.04
CA ARG A 177 -7.56 -10.37 3.37
C ARG A 177 -7.13 -8.98 3.85
N LEU A 178 -6.15 -8.93 4.74
CA LEU A 178 -5.58 -7.67 5.22
C LEU A 178 -5.03 -6.82 4.06
N PHE A 179 -4.35 -7.47 3.12
CA PHE A 179 -3.78 -6.80 1.96
C PHE A 179 -4.83 -6.23 1.01
N VAL A 180 -5.94 -6.93 0.81
CA VAL A 180 -7.07 -6.42 0.02
C VAL A 180 -7.66 -5.16 0.65
N GLU A 181 -7.86 -5.14 1.97
CA GLU A 181 -8.34 -3.96 2.67
C GLU A 181 -7.33 -2.80 2.60
N TRP A 182 -6.03 -3.09 2.74
CA TRP A 182 -4.98 -2.10 2.53
C TRP A 182 -4.99 -1.53 1.10
N GLY A 183 -5.19 -2.37 0.09
CA GLY A 183 -5.30 -1.95 -1.31
C GLY A 183 -6.49 -1.04 -1.57
N LYS A 184 -7.64 -1.29 -0.93
CA LYS A 184 -8.80 -0.39 -1.00
C LYS A 184 -8.47 0.99 -0.43
N LEU A 185 -7.76 1.05 0.70
CA LEU A 185 -7.31 2.31 1.30
C LEU A 185 -6.33 3.06 0.38
N LEU A 186 -5.34 2.38 -0.21
CA LEU A 186 -4.44 2.99 -1.18
C LEU A 186 -5.17 3.49 -2.43
N ARG A 187 -6.17 2.75 -2.92
CA ARG A 187 -6.99 3.17 -4.06
C ARG A 187 -7.82 4.42 -3.73
N ARG A 188 -8.43 4.47 -2.55
CA ARG A 188 -9.12 5.68 -2.04
C ARG A 188 -8.17 6.87 -1.94
N THR A 189 -6.96 6.63 -1.44
CA THR A 189 -5.87 7.62 -1.41
C THR A 189 -5.55 8.14 -2.80
N SER A 190 -5.48 7.27 -3.81
CA SER A 190 -5.26 7.66 -5.21
C SER A 190 -6.39 8.51 -5.79
N PHE A 191 -7.65 8.20 -5.46
CA PHE A 191 -8.78 9.02 -5.91
C PHE A 191 -8.77 10.39 -5.23
N PHE A 192 -8.50 10.43 -3.94
CA PHE A 192 -8.37 11.68 -3.20
C PHE A 192 -7.30 12.62 -3.79
N VAL A 193 -6.16 12.08 -4.20
CA VAL A 193 -5.11 12.82 -4.92
C VAL A 193 -5.62 13.37 -6.26
N SER A 194 -6.43 12.59 -6.97
CA SER A 194 -7.05 13.03 -8.25
C SER A 194 -8.03 14.17 -8.04
N ASP A 195 -8.84 14.12 -6.97
CA ASP A 195 -9.78 15.20 -6.62
C ASP A 195 -9.04 16.50 -6.26
N CYS A 196 -7.89 16.37 -5.57
CA CYS A 196 -7.01 17.50 -5.26
C CYS A 196 -6.44 18.17 -6.52
N TYR A 197 -6.06 17.39 -7.55
CA TYR A 197 -5.68 17.95 -8.85
C TYR A 197 -6.83 18.75 -9.47
N GLN A 198 -8.00 18.14 -9.57
CA GLN A 198 -9.15 18.77 -10.21
C GLN A 198 -9.49 20.11 -9.53
N LYS A 199 -9.50 20.15 -8.21
CA LYS A 199 -9.77 21.39 -7.44
C LYS A 199 -8.70 22.45 -7.64
N LYS A 200 -7.41 22.07 -7.74
CA LYS A 200 -6.33 23.04 -7.99
C LYS A 200 -6.39 23.60 -9.41
N PHE A 201 -6.67 22.77 -10.41
CA PHE A 201 -6.83 23.24 -11.79
C PHE A 201 -8.09 24.08 -12.00
N GLU A 202 -9.18 23.82 -11.27
CA GLU A 202 -10.39 24.67 -11.25
C GLU A 202 -10.07 26.07 -10.71
N LYS A 203 -9.21 26.20 -9.69
CA LYS A 203 -8.81 27.50 -9.11
C LYS A 203 -7.82 28.31 -9.95
N LEU A 204 -7.22 27.69 -10.98
CA LEU A 204 -6.26 28.33 -11.89
C LEU A 204 -6.92 28.87 -13.18
N LYS A 205 -8.22 28.60 -13.37
CA LYS A 205 -9.06 29.17 -14.44
C LYS A 205 -9.83 30.37 -13.93
#